data_AF-A0A7R9FU93-F1
#
_entry.id   AF-A0A7R9FU93-F1
#
_cell.length_a   1.000
_cell.length_b   1.000
_cell.length_c   1.000
_cell.angle_alpha   90.00
_cell.angle_beta   90.00
_cell.angle_gamma   90.00
#
_symmetry.space_group_name_H-M   'P 1'
#
loop_
_entity.id
_entity.type
_entity.pdbx_description
1 polymer ?
#
loop_
_entity_poly.entity_id
_entity_poly.type
_entity_poly.pdbx_seq_one_letter_code
_entity_poly.pdbx_strand_id
1 'polypeptide(L)'
;LARSLAANLNSVAALQVNFFLAAYGLINFSAFQSSFIRLPGWRPSFTFYNQWLSLVGTGICAAVMFLIQWGVALATFAVTLILYLYVSYRRPDANWGSITQAAVSVNALRYVQGMNKVEDHVKTYRPQVLVLAGHPGTRPALMDFAHLMTKSSALLVAGHVVRDPLRFNHRMLFMQRGYDWMRRHRIKGFYDLVENERFDLGARALMHLSGLGK
;
A
#
# COMPACT_ATOMS: atom_id res chain seq x y z
N LEU A 1 -31.85 -29.34 -36.84
CA LEU A 1 -31.97 -27.87 -36.91
C LEU A 1 -32.51 -27.26 -35.61
N ALA A 2 -33.69 -27.66 -35.11
CA ALA A 2 -34.20 -27.13 -33.82
C ALA A 2 -33.32 -27.51 -32.61
N ARG A 3 -32.81 -28.76 -32.53
CA ARG A 3 -31.87 -29.20 -31.49
C ARG A 3 -30.51 -28.48 -31.53
N SER A 4 -30.01 -28.12 -32.71
CA SER A 4 -28.72 -27.41 -32.85
C SER A 4 -28.84 -25.93 -32.47
N LEU A 5 -29.98 -25.29 -32.78
CA LEU A 5 -30.28 -23.95 -32.27
C LEU A 5 -30.46 -23.94 -30.76
N ALA A 6 -31.19 -24.90 -30.19
CA ALA A 6 -31.38 -25.02 -28.75
C ALA A 6 -30.06 -25.30 -28.00
N ALA A 7 -29.18 -26.13 -28.58
CA ALA A 7 -27.85 -26.39 -28.03
C ALA A 7 -26.97 -25.14 -28.02
N ASN A 8 -26.97 -24.35 -29.11
CA ASN A 8 -26.24 -23.08 -29.16
C ASN A 8 -26.79 -22.06 -28.15
N LEU A 9 -28.13 -21.91 -28.08
CA LEU A 9 -28.80 -21.04 -27.12
C LEU A 9 -28.46 -21.39 -25.67
N ASN A 10 -28.47 -22.68 -25.31
CA ASN A 10 -28.13 -23.11 -23.96
C ASN A 10 -26.66 -22.82 -23.61
N SER A 11 -25.75 -22.97 -24.59
CA SER A 11 -24.33 -22.63 -24.38
C SER A 11 -24.10 -21.13 -24.16
N VAL A 12 -24.80 -20.27 -24.91
CA VAL A 12 -24.69 -18.81 -24.77
C VAL A 12 -25.31 -18.35 -23.45
N ALA A 13 -26.45 -18.94 -23.06
CA ALA A 13 -27.08 -18.67 -21.78
C ALA A 13 -26.17 -19.05 -20.61
N ALA A 14 -25.54 -20.23 -20.65
CA ALA A 14 -24.59 -20.67 -19.64
C ALA A 14 -23.37 -19.73 -19.54
N LEU A 15 -22.88 -19.21 -20.67
CA LEU A 15 -21.80 -18.23 -20.69
C LEU A 15 -22.20 -16.91 -20.02
N GLN A 16 -23.36 -16.37 -20.38
CA GLN A 16 -23.86 -15.11 -19.86
C GLN A 16 -24.10 -15.17 -18.34
N VAL A 17 -24.73 -16.25 -17.86
CA VAL A 17 -24.99 -16.45 -16.42
C VAL A 17 -23.68 -16.56 -15.64
N ASN A 18 -22.68 -17.30 -16.15
CA ASN A 18 -21.37 -17.39 -15.50
C ASN A 18 -20.66 -16.04 -15.43
N PHE A 19 -20.77 -15.20 -16.45
CA PHE A 19 -20.16 -13.87 -16.45
C PHE A 19 -20.82 -12.96 -15.40
N PHE A 20 -22.15 -12.96 -15.30
CA PHE A 20 -22.85 -12.20 -14.26
C PHE A 20 -22.52 -12.71 -12.85
N LEU A 21 -22.47 -14.03 -12.64
CA LEU A 21 -22.06 -14.61 -11.36
C LEU A 21 -20.62 -14.24 -10.99
N ALA A 22 -19.72 -14.20 -11.95
CA ALA A 22 -18.35 -13.75 -11.72
C ALA A 22 -18.32 -12.29 -11.27
N ALA A 23 -19.07 -11.40 -11.95
CA ALA A 23 -19.18 -10.00 -11.55
C ALA A 23 -19.76 -9.83 -10.14
N TYR A 24 -20.85 -10.53 -9.81
CA TYR A 24 -21.44 -10.51 -8.46
C TYR A 24 -20.48 -11.06 -7.41
N GLY A 25 -19.76 -12.15 -7.72
CA GLY A 25 -18.73 -12.71 -6.86
C GLY A 25 -17.59 -11.71 -6.59
N LEU A 26 -17.12 -11.02 -7.62
CA LEU A 26 -16.06 -10.00 -7.50
C LEU A 26 -16.50 -8.78 -6.68
N ILE A 27 -17.75 -8.33 -6.83
CA ILE A 27 -18.30 -7.23 -6.03
C ILE A 27 -18.36 -7.62 -4.55
N ASN A 28 -18.90 -8.80 -4.25
CA ASN A 28 -18.98 -9.35 -2.90
C ASN A 28 -17.59 -9.54 -2.28
N PHE A 29 -16.63 -10.06 -3.05
CA PHE A 29 -15.26 -10.24 -2.60
C PHE A 29 -14.57 -8.89 -2.32
N SER A 30 -14.77 -7.90 -3.19
CA SER A 30 -14.22 -6.56 -3.04
C SER A 30 -14.74 -5.87 -1.78
N ALA A 31 -16.05 -6.02 -1.50
CA ALA A 31 -16.67 -5.52 -0.28
C ALA A 31 -16.12 -6.21 0.98
N PHE A 32 -15.93 -7.54 0.93
CA PHE A 32 -15.30 -8.29 2.02
C PHE A 32 -13.86 -7.83 2.28
N GLN A 33 -13.02 -7.78 1.24
CA GLN A 33 -11.61 -7.39 1.35
C GLN A 33 -11.45 -5.96 1.90
N SER A 34 -12.31 -5.04 1.47
CA SER A 34 -12.33 -3.65 1.94
C SER A 34 -12.66 -3.54 3.42
N SER A 35 -13.65 -4.31 3.90
CA SER A 35 -13.99 -4.41 5.32
C SER A 35 -12.91 -5.10 6.14
N PHE A 36 -12.37 -6.21 5.65
CA PHE A 36 -11.38 -7.03 6.36
C PHE A 36 -10.10 -6.25 6.65
N ILE A 37 -9.61 -5.50 5.65
CA ILE A 37 -8.43 -4.63 5.77
C ILE A 37 -8.74 -3.37 6.60
N ARG A 38 -10.03 -3.03 6.79
CA ARG A 38 -10.51 -1.78 7.38
C ARG A 38 -10.00 -0.57 6.62
N LEU A 39 -10.27 -0.54 5.32
CA LEU A 39 -9.92 0.60 4.47
C LEU A 39 -10.54 1.88 5.04
N PRO A 40 -9.80 2.99 5.18
CA PRO A 40 -10.31 4.23 5.81
C PRO A 40 -11.56 4.82 5.12
N GLY A 41 -11.63 4.68 3.79
CA GLY A 41 -12.75 5.15 2.97
C GLY A 41 -13.94 4.18 2.90
N TRP A 42 -13.80 2.95 3.41
CA TRP A 42 -14.87 1.97 3.40
C TRP A 42 -15.69 2.06 4.70
N ARG A 43 -16.88 2.67 4.61
CA ARG A 43 -17.80 2.87 5.74
C ARG A 43 -19.23 2.49 5.33
N PRO A 44 -19.56 1.20 5.28
CA PRO A 44 -20.90 0.75 4.95
C PRO A 44 -21.88 1.23 6.03
N SER A 45 -22.76 2.17 5.67
CA SER A 45 -23.79 2.73 6.58
C SER A 45 -25.05 1.87 6.66
N PHE A 46 -25.13 0.79 5.87
CA PHE A 46 -26.29 -0.07 5.81
C PHE A 46 -26.35 -1.01 7.03
N THR A 47 -27.47 -0.99 7.76
CA THR A 47 -27.65 -1.68 9.05
C THR A 47 -27.44 -3.20 8.97
N PHE A 48 -27.85 -3.84 7.87
CA PHE A 48 -27.74 -5.30 7.71
C PHE A 48 -26.47 -5.74 6.97
N TYR A 49 -25.52 -4.83 6.74
CA TYR A 49 -24.25 -5.19 6.12
C TYR A 49 -23.38 -6.02 7.08
N ASN A 50 -22.90 -7.17 6.63
CA ASN A 50 -21.90 -7.97 7.32
C ASN A 50 -20.81 -8.42 6.34
N GLN A 51 -19.54 -8.25 6.72
CA GLN A 51 -18.40 -8.68 5.92
C GLN A 51 -18.43 -10.19 5.62
N TRP A 52 -18.82 -11.01 6.61
CA TRP A 52 -18.87 -12.46 6.45
C TRP A 52 -19.98 -12.89 5.49
N LEU A 53 -21.09 -12.16 5.46
CA LEU A 53 -22.15 -12.38 4.48
C LEU A 53 -21.66 -12.12 3.04
N SER A 54 -20.82 -11.10 2.85
CA SER A 54 -20.19 -10.84 1.54
C SER A 54 -19.22 -11.96 1.13
N LEU A 55 -18.48 -12.53 2.09
CA LEU A 55 -17.62 -13.69 1.83
C LEU A 55 -18.43 -14.93 1.44
N VAL A 56 -19.52 -15.20 2.16
CA VAL A 56 -20.44 -16.31 1.85
C VAL A 56 -21.07 -16.11 0.47
N GLY A 57 -21.52 -14.89 0.15
CA GLY A 57 -22.06 -14.56 -1.18
C GLY A 57 -21.05 -14.83 -2.30
N THR A 58 -19.78 -14.48 -2.09
CA THR A 58 -18.69 -14.82 -3.03
C THR A 58 -18.56 -16.33 -3.22
N GLY A 59 -18.58 -17.09 -2.13
CA GLY A 59 -18.49 -18.56 -2.16
C GLY A 59 -19.68 -19.21 -2.88
N ILE A 60 -20.90 -18.72 -2.64
CA ILE A 60 -22.11 -19.19 -3.34
C ILE A 60 -22.02 -18.90 -4.84
N CYS A 61 -21.61 -17.69 -5.23
CA CYS A 61 -21.41 -17.36 -6.64
C CYS A 61 -20.39 -18.30 -7.30
N ALA A 62 -19.24 -18.55 -6.66
CA ALA A 62 -18.25 -19.48 -7.18
C ALA A 62 -18.78 -20.91 -7.27
N ALA A 63 -19.48 -21.41 -6.24
CA ALA A 63 -20.06 -22.75 -6.24
C ALA A 63 -21.08 -22.94 -7.37
N VAL A 64 -21.98 -21.98 -7.56
CA VAL A 64 -22.99 -22.04 -8.63
C VAL A 64 -22.35 -21.98 -10.01
N MET A 65 -21.27 -21.21 -10.22
CA MET A 65 -20.54 -21.23 -11.49
C MET A 65 -20.00 -22.62 -11.82
N PHE A 66 -19.39 -23.32 -10.85
CA PHE A 66 -18.90 -24.67 -11.04
C PHE A 66 -20.02 -25.69 -11.28
N LEU A 67 -21.17 -25.53 -10.63
CA LEU A 67 -22.34 -26.40 -10.81
C LEU A 67 -22.99 -26.25 -12.19
N ILE A 68 -23.04 -25.04 -12.74
CA ILE A 68 -23.62 -24.81 -14.08
C ILE A 68 -22.73 -25.43 -15.15
N GLN A 69 -21.46 -25.00 -15.24
CA GLN A 69 -20.52 -25.50 -16.24
C GLN A 69 -19.07 -25.23 -15.83
N TRP A 70 -18.42 -26.26 -15.27
CA TRP A 70 -17.05 -26.18 -14.76
C TRP A 70 -16.02 -25.64 -15.78
N GLY A 71 -16.14 -26.00 -17.07
CA GLY A 71 -15.22 -25.55 -18.11
C GLY A 71 -15.30 -24.03 -18.37
N VAL A 72 -16.51 -23.47 -18.41
CA VAL A 72 -16.72 -22.02 -18.58
C VAL A 72 -16.36 -21.26 -17.30
N ALA A 73 -16.60 -21.85 -16.12
CA ALA A 73 -16.15 -21.29 -14.86
C ALA A 73 -14.63 -21.13 -14.82
N LEU A 74 -13.87 -22.18 -15.17
CA LEU A 74 -12.41 -22.14 -15.20
C LEU A 74 -11.89 -21.10 -16.21
N ALA A 75 -12.49 -21.02 -17.40
CA ALA A 75 -12.16 -20.02 -18.41
C ALA A 75 -12.41 -18.59 -17.89
N THR A 76 -13.55 -18.36 -17.24
CA THR A 76 -13.91 -17.04 -16.66
C THR A 76 -12.93 -16.62 -15.55
N PHE A 77 -12.56 -17.56 -14.67
CA PHE A 77 -11.54 -17.30 -13.65
C PHE A 77 -10.16 -16.99 -14.27
N ALA A 78 -9.76 -17.73 -15.30
CA ALA A 78 -8.50 -17.50 -16.01
C ALA A 78 -8.47 -16.12 -16.66
N VAL A 79 -9.52 -15.72 -17.37
CA VAL A 79 -9.65 -14.38 -17.99
C VAL A 79 -9.62 -13.29 -16.92
N THR A 80 -10.35 -13.46 -15.82
CA THR A 80 -10.36 -12.51 -14.70
C THR A 80 -8.97 -12.34 -14.08
N LEU A 81 -8.24 -13.45 -13.88
CA LEU A 81 -6.88 -13.45 -13.35
C LEU A 81 -5.91 -12.74 -14.33
N ILE A 82 -5.99 -13.03 -15.62
CA ILE A 82 -5.17 -12.38 -16.65
C ILE A 82 -5.42 -10.87 -16.67
N LEU A 83 -6.68 -10.44 -16.64
CA LEU A 83 -7.03 -9.02 -16.58
C LEU A 83 -6.52 -8.36 -15.31
N TYR A 84 -6.68 -9.02 -14.16
CA TYR A 84 -6.15 -8.55 -12.88
C TYR A 84 -4.62 -8.36 -12.93
N LEU A 85 -3.90 -9.36 -13.43
CA LEU A 85 -2.44 -9.30 -13.58
C LEU A 85 -2.02 -8.25 -14.60
N TYR A 86 -2.74 -8.10 -15.71
CA TYR A 86 -2.47 -7.08 -16.72
C TYR A 86 -2.58 -5.67 -16.14
N VAL A 87 -3.66 -5.37 -15.40
CA VAL A 87 -3.85 -4.08 -14.72
C VAL A 87 -2.78 -3.87 -13.64
N SER A 88 -2.49 -4.90 -12.86
CA SER A 88 -1.48 -4.84 -11.79
C SER A 88 -0.06 -4.62 -12.31
N TYR A 89 0.28 -5.19 -13.48
CA TYR A 89 1.57 -5.01 -14.14
C TYR A 89 1.71 -3.64 -14.78
N ARG A 90 0.68 -3.19 -15.52
CA ARG A 90 0.71 -1.89 -16.22
C ARG A 90 0.79 -0.71 -15.26
N ARG A 91 0.31 -0.86 -14.02
CA ARG A 91 0.20 0.21 -13.01
C ARG A 91 -0.11 1.56 -13.66
N PRO A 92 -1.25 1.69 -14.36
CA PRO A 92 -1.58 2.95 -15.00
C PRO A 92 -1.46 4.07 -13.97
N ASP A 93 -0.95 5.24 -14.36
CA ASP A 93 -0.84 6.46 -13.54
C ASP A 93 -2.23 7.05 -13.24
N ALA A 94 -3.09 6.20 -12.70
CA ALA A 94 -4.47 6.43 -12.41
C ALA A 94 -4.56 6.56 -10.88
N ASN A 95 -5.00 7.72 -10.40
CA ASN A 95 -5.13 8.07 -8.97
C ASN A 95 -6.21 7.28 -8.20
N TRP A 96 -6.59 6.08 -8.65
CA TRP A 96 -7.82 5.41 -8.24
C TRP A 96 -7.70 4.73 -6.87
N GLY A 97 -6.60 4.96 -6.15
CA GLY A 97 -6.33 4.38 -4.83
C GLY A 97 -6.07 2.88 -4.92
N SER A 98 -5.01 2.40 -4.28
CA SER A 98 -4.74 0.96 -4.21
C SER A 98 -5.13 0.41 -2.85
N ILE A 99 -5.95 -0.66 -2.85
CA ILE A 99 -6.28 -1.41 -1.62
C ILE A 99 -4.99 -1.86 -0.91
N THR A 100 -3.95 -2.22 -1.66
CA THR A 100 -2.66 -2.65 -1.09
C THR A 100 -1.91 -1.49 -0.43
N GLN A 101 -1.87 -0.31 -1.05
CA GLN A 101 -1.26 0.89 -0.45
C GLN A 101 -2.01 1.31 0.82
N ALA A 102 -3.34 1.30 0.78
CA ALA A 102 -4.16 1.61 1.94
C ALA A 102 -3.96 0.58 3.07
N ALA A 103 -3.86 -0.71 2.75
CA ALA A 103 -3.54 -1.77 3.70
C ALA A 103 -2.17 -1.55 4.37
N VAL A 104 -1.14 -1.23 3.59
CA VAL A 104 0.21 -0.93 4.10
C VAL A 104 0.17 0.24 5.07
N SER A 105 -0.52 1.33 4.72
CA SER A 105 -0.64 2.51 5.58
C SER A 105 -1.35 2.21 6.91
N VAL A 106 -2.49 1.52 6.87
CA VAL A 106 -3.25 1.13 8.07
C VAL A 106 -2.43 0.20 8.96
N ASN A 107 -1.75 -0.79 8.36
CA ASN A 107 -0.91 -1.71 9.11
C ASN A 107 0.29 -0.99 9.73
N ALA A 108 0.97 -0.12 8.98
CA ALA A 108 2.08 0.69 9.49
C ALA A 108 1.64 1.52 10.70
N LEU A 109 0.49 2.20 10.62
CA LEU A 109 -0.07 2.95 11.74
C LEU A 109 -0.36 2.07 12.96
N ARG A 110 -0.99 0.91 12.76
CA ARG A 110 -1.25 -0.06 13.86
C ARG A 110 0.04 -0.55 14.51
N TYR A 111 1.07 -0.82 13.72
CA TYR A 111 2.37 -1.23 14.25
C TYR A 111 3.01 -0.10 15.05
N VAL A 112 3.03 1.13 14.54
CA VAL A 112 3.57 2.31 15.25
C VAL A 112 2.82 2.54 16.57
N GLN A 113 1.49 2.49 16.56
CA GLN A 113 0.68 2.60 17.78
C GLN A 113 0.93 1.44 18.75
N GLY A 114 1.16 0.23 18.22
CA GLY A 114 1.53 -0.94 19.01
C GLY A 114 2.87 -0.78 19.72
N MET A 115 3.85 -0.12 19.08
CA MET A 115 5.18 0.13 19.68
C MET A 115 5.09 0.94 20.98
N ASN A 116 4.14 1.87 21.09
CA ASN A 116 3.95 2.67 22.32
C ASN A 116 3.55 1.81 23.54
N LYS A 117 3.02 0.60 23.33
CA LYS A 117 2.65 -0.33 24.42
C LYS A 117 3.80 -1.24 24.85
N VAL A 118 4.89 -1.28 24.09
CA VAL A 118 6.04 -2.14 24.39
C VAL A 118 6.92 -1.43 25.41
N GLU A 119 7.24 -2.11 26.51
CA GLU A 119 8.16 -1.60 27.52
C GLU A 119 9.60 -1.63 27.02
N ASP A 120 10.36 -0.59 27.37
CA ASP A 120 11.76 -0.47 26.95
C ASP A 120 12.62 -1.38 27.82
N HIS A 121 13.33 -2.31 27.18
CA HIS A 121 14.27 -3.19 27.85
C HIS A 121 15.66 -3.01 27.25
N VAL A 122 16.68 -2.92 28.11
CA VAL A 122 18.11 -2.77 27.73
C VAL A 122 18.55 -3.78 26.66
N LYS A 123 18.00 -5.00 26.66
CA LYS A 123 18.32 -6.06 25.67
C LYS A 123 17.73 -5.82 24.28
N THR A 124 16.75 -4.93 24.15
CA THR A 124 16.01 -4.65 22.91
C THR A 124 16.30 -3.24 22.38
N TYR A 125 17.28 -2.54 22.96
CA TYR A 125 17.66 -1.21 22.53
C TYR A 125 18.06 -1.19 21.04
N ARG A 126 17.50 -0.23 20.28
CA ARG A 126 17.83 0.01 18.87
C ARG A 126 18.22 1.47 18.69
N PRO A 127 19.43 1.78 18.19
CA PRO A 127 19.86 3.17 18.02
C PRO A 127 19.09 3.84 16.89
N GLN A 128 18.23 4.80 17.22
CA GLN A 128 17.58 5.67 16.25
C GLN A 128 18.50 6.85 15.95
N VAL A 129 18.79 7.11 14.67
CA VAL A 129 19.79 8.11 14.28
C VAL A 129 19.17 9.16 13.36
N LEU A 130 19.17 10.41 13.81
CA LEU A 130 18.94 11.59 12.98
C LEU A 130 20.29 12.12 12.49
N VAL A 131 20.52 12.08 11.18
CA VAL A 131 21.75 12.52 10.53
C VAL A 131 21.51 13.85 9.84
N LEU A 132 22.18 14.90 10.29
CA LEU A 132 22.16 16.21 9.64
C LEU A 132 23.13 16.24 8.44
N ALA A 133 22.87 15.40 7.45
CA ALA A 133 23.69 15.30 6.24
C ALA A 133 23.37 16.40 5.21
N GLY A 134 22.21 17.06 5.32
CA GLY A 134 21.65 17.86 4.23
C GLY A 134 21.01 16.95 3.18
N HIS A 135 21.13 17.31 1.90
CA HIS A 135 20.75 16.38 0.84
C HIS A 135 21.65 15.13 0.90
N PRO A 136 21.12 13.88 0.87
CA PRO A 136 21.89 12.65 1.11
C PRO A 136 23.13 12.50 0.22
N GLY A 137 23.06 12.98 -1.03
CA GLY A 137 24.20 12.95 -1.96
C GLY A 137 25.32 13.94 -1.67
N THR A 138 25.15 14.92 -0.78
CA THR A 138 26.20 15.91 -0.46
C THR A 138 27.26 15.36 0.49
N ARG A 139 26.87 14.45 1.39
CA ARG A 139 27.76 13.85 2.40
C ARG A 139 27.53 12.34 2.48
N PRO A 140 27.88 11.59 1.41
CA PRO A 140 27.59 10.15 1.33
C PRO A 140 28.25 9.34 2.45
N ALA A 141 29.50 9.67 2.81
CA ALA A 141 30.23 8.96 3.87
C ALA A 141 29.52 9.01 5.24
N LEU A 142 28.84 10.12 5.55
CA LEU A 142 28.09 10.26 6.80
C LEU A 142 26.81 9.40 6.77
N MET A 143 26.15 9.34 5.62
CA MET A 143 24.98 8.47 5.41
C MET A 143 25.36 6.99 5.49
N ASP A 144 26.50 6.60 4.90
CA ASP A 144 27.01 5.23 4.95
C ASP A 144 27.39 4.85 6.38
N PHE A 145 28.07 5.74 7.11
CA PHE A 145 28.39 5.52 8.51
C PHE A 145 27.13 5.31 9.37
N ALA A 146 26.12 6.16 9.21
CA ALA A 146 24.86 6.02 9.94
C ALA A 146 24.07 4.76 9.53
N HIS A 147 24.15 4.38 8.25
CA HIS A 147 23.58 3.12 7.77
C HIS A 147 24.26 1.90 8.40
N LEU A 148 25.60 1.93 8.53
CA LEU A 148 26.37 0.88 9.20
C LEU A 148 26.02 0.77 10.69
N MET A 149 25.79 1.90 11.38
CA MET A 149 25.36 1.89 12.79
C MET A 149 23.97 1.29 12.97
N THR A 150 23.02 1.66 12.12
CA THR A 150 21.62 1.20 12.22
C THR A 150 21.41 -0.22 11.68
N LYS A 151 22.35 -0.74 10.87
CA LYS A 151 22.29 -2.04 10.16
C LYS A 151 20.94 -2.28 9.46
N SER A 152 20.29 -1.21 8.98
CA SER A 152 18.95 -1.25 8.39
C SER A 152 17.82 -1.79 9.29
N SER A 153 18.08 -1.91 10.60
CA SER A 153 17.21 -2.53 11.60
C SER A 153 16.61 -1.51 12.59
N ALA A 154 17.11 -0.28 12.56
CA ALA A 154 16.70 0.84 13.39
C ALA A 154 16.35 2.05 12.52
N LEU A 155 15.70 3.04 13.12
CA LEU A 155 15.28 4.26 12.44
C LEU A 155 16.50 5.09 12.02
N LEU A 156 16.57 5.41 10.73
CA LEU A 156 17.54 6.34 10.16
C LEU A 156 16.78 7.48 9.49
N VAL A 157 17.02 8.71 9.93
CA VAL A 157 16.43 9.93 9.33
C VAL A 157 17.54 10.84 8.82
N ALA A 158 17.51 11.16 7.52
CA ALA A 158 18.38 12.15 6.91
C ALA A 158 17.71 13.52 7.00
N GLY A 159 18.21 14.38 7.90
CA GLY A 159 17.75 15.74 8.09
C GLY A 159 18.42 16.72 7.14
N HIS A 160 17.61 17.51 6.44
CA HIS A 160 18.07 18.58 5.58
C HIS A 160 17.40 19.89 5.97
N VAL A 161 18.22 20.88 6.34
CA VAL A 161 17.79 22.25 6.61
C VAL A 161 18.09 23.11 5.40
N VAL A 162 17.06 23.68 4.79
CA VAL A 162 17.18 24.64 3.68
C VAL A 162 16.87 26.04 4.22
N ARG A 163 17.73 27.00 3.88
CA ARG A 163 17.62 28.38 4.36
C ARG A 163 16.62 29.21 3.57
N ASP A 164 16.52 28.93 2.27
CA ASP A 164 15.62 29.64 1.39
C ASP A 164 14.20 29.06 1.46
N PRO A 165 13.16 29.90 1.40
CA PRO A 165 11.78 29.43 1.34
C PRO A 165 11.56 28.59 0.07
N LEU A 166 11.03 27.37 0.22
CA LEU A 166 10.82 26.47 -0.89
C LEU A 166 9.37 26.52 -1.37
N ARG A 167 9.18 26.65 -2.68
CA ARG A 167 7.87 26.36 -3.31
C ARG A 167 7.56 24.87 -3.16
N PHE A 168 6.27 24.53 -3.09
CA PHE A 168 5.80 23.14 -2.95
C PHE A 168 6.43 22.18 -3.97
N ASN A 169 6.53 22.59 -5.24
CA ASN A 169 7.13 21.78 -6.30
C ASN A 169 8.63 21.51 -6.06
N HIS A 170 9.36 22.51 -5.57
CA HIS A 170 10.79 22.35 -5.24
C HIS A 170 10.98 21.45 -4.02
N ARG A 171 10.14 21.61 -2.98
CA ARG A 171 10.11 20.72 -1.82
C ARG A 171 9.90 19.27 -2.22
N MET A 172 8.91 19.00 -3.08
CA MET A 172 8.63 17.66 -3.60
C MET A 172 9.81 17.10 -4.41
N LEU A 173 10.42 17.92 -5.26
CA LEU A 173 11.59 17.53 -6.05
C LEU A 173 12.79 17.16 -5.17
N PHE A 174 13.09 17.94 -4.12
CA PHE A 174 14.15 17.61 -3.17
C PHE A 174 13.88 16.31 -2.42
N MET A 175 12.63 16.11 -1.98
CA MET A 175 12.19 14.87 -1.35
C MET A 175 12.40 13.67 -2.29
N GLN A 176 11.88 13.77 -3.51
CA GLN A 176 11.98 12.71 -4.51
C GLN A 176 13.44 12.37 -4.82
N ARG A 177 14.29 13.38 -5.09
CA ARG A 177 15.72 13.17 -5.35
C ARG A 177 16.45 12.55 -4.16
N GLY A 178 16.10 12.95 -2.93
CA GLY A 178 16.66 12.38 -1.71
C GLY A 178 16.33 10.89 -1.58
N TYR A 179 15.06 10.53 -1.73
CA TYR A 179 14.62 9.13 -1.74
C TYR A 179 15.22 8.33 -2.90
N ASP A 180 15.33 8.91 -4.10
CA ASP A 180 15.96 8.27 -5.26
C ASP A 180 17.43 7.96 -5.03
N TRP A 181 18.16 8.88 -4.39
CA TRP A 181 19.55 8.66 -4.02
C TRP A 181 19.69 7.52 -3.00
N MET A 182 18.89 7.53 -1.92
CA MET A 182 18.91 6.49 -0.90
C MET A 182 18.53 5.11 -1.46
N ARG A 183 17.51 5.05 -2.35
CA ARG A 183 17.11 3.80 -3.03
C ARG A 183 18.23 3.23 -3.89
N ARG A 184 18.95 4.07 -4.64
CA ARG A 184 20.10 3.64 -5.46
C ARG A 184 21.25 3.08 -4.63
N HIS A 185 21.51 3.68 -3.46
CA HIS A 185 22.58 3.24 -2.53
C HIS A 185 22.13 2.17 -1.53
N ARG A 186 20.89 1.66 -1.67
CA ARG A 186 20.28 0.65 -0.77
C ARG A 186 20.23 1.05 0.71
N ILE A 187 20.24 2.36 0.98
CA ILE A 187 20.11 2.89 2.33
C ILE A 187 18.63 2.90 2.71
N LYS A 188 18.26 2.17 3.76
CA LYS A 188 16.91 2.19 4.32
C LYS A 188 16.82 3.29 5.37
N GLY A 189 16.08 4.35 5.05
CA GLY A 189 15.88 5.49 5.94
C GLY A 189 14.82 6.43 5.40
N PHE A 190 14.44 7.40 6.23
CA PHE A 190 13.55 8.50 5.88
C PHE A 190 14.37 9.75 5.58
N TYR A 191 13.83 10.63 4.75
CA TYR A 191 14.41 11.92 4.46
C TYR A 191 13.44 13.00 4.90
N ASP A 192 13.93 13.93 5.73
CA ASP A 192 13.15 15.01 6.30
C ASP A 192 13.74 16.37 5.92
N LEU A 193 12.88 17.26 5.47
CA LEU A 193 13.25 18.56 4.89
C LEU A 193 12.55 19.67 5.67
N VAL A 194 13.35 20.49 6.34
CA VAL A 194 12.89 21.62 7.15
C VAL A 194 13.41 22.92 6.54
N GLU A 195 12.52 23.90 6.47
CA GLU A 195 12.82 25.24 5.97
C GLU A 195 13.02 26.16 7.17
N ASN A 196 14.19 26.80 7.25
CA ASN A 196 14.50 27.73 8.34
C ASN A 196 15.67 28.65 7.95
N GLU A 197 15.54 29.95 8.18
CA GLU A 197 16.56 30.96 7.89
C GLU A 197 17.92 30.61 8.47
N ARG A 198 17.94 30.02 9.67
CA ARG A 198 19.16 29.60 10.34
C ARG A 198 19.24 28.09 10.52
N PHE A 199 20.44 27.55 10.31
CA PHE A 199 20.71 26.12 10.43
C PHE A 199 20.45 25.57 11.83
N ASP A 200 20.82 26.32 12.88
CA ASP A 200 20.64 25.94 14.26
C ASP A 200 19.16 25.80 14.64
N LEU A 201 18.32 26.73 14.20
CA LEU A 201 16.88 26.68 14.43
C LEU A 201 16.23 25.52 13.67
N GLY A 202 16.61 25.30 12.41
CA GLY A 202 16.13 24.15 11.63
C GLY A 202 16.58 22.80 12.20
N ALA A 203 17.82 22.70 12.69
CA ALA A 203 18.33 21.50 13.34
C ALA A 203 17.58 21.20 14.65
N ARG A 204 17.28 22.21 15.47
CA ARG A 204 16.44 22.06 16.68
C ARG A 204 15.03 21.60 16.34
N ALA A 205 14.43 22.17 15.30
CA ALA A 205 13.11 21.75 14.83
C ALA A 205 13.13 20.28 14.40
N LEU A 206 14.15 19.84 13.64
CA LEU A 206 14.32 18.43 13.30
C LEU A 206 14.47 17.56 14.55
N MET A 207 15.32 17.94 15.51
CA MET A 207 15.53 17.15 16.74
C MET A 207 14.24 16.94 17.54
N HIS A 208 13.34 17.93 17.58
CA HIS A 208 12.11 17.85 18.35
C HIS A 208 10.94 17.21 17.59
N LEU A 209 10.92 17.33 16.26
CA LEU A 209 9.78 16.94 15.42
C LEU A 209 10.01 15.68 14.59
N SER A 210 11.26 15.22 14.45
CA SER A 210 11.57 14.04 13.66
C SER A 210 11.08 12.76 14.35
N GLY A 211 10.36 11.91 13.61
CA GLY A 211 9.90 10.61 14.08
C GLY A 211 8.38 10.51 14.25
N LEU A 212 7.89 9.30 14.48
CA LEU A 212 6.48 9.01 14.75
C LEU A 212 6.40 7.88 15.78
N GLY A 213 5.92 8.17 16.99
CA GLY A 213 5.82 7.19 18.09
C GLY A 213 7.04 7.22 19.01
N LYS A 214 7.35 6.07 19.64
CA LYS A 214 8.58 5.84 20.42
C LYS A 214 9.84 5.82 19.57
#